data_AF-A0A954KER4-F1
#
_entry.id   AF-A0A954KER4-F1
#
_cell.length_a   1.000
_cell.length_b   1.000
_cell.length_c   1.000
_cell.angle_alpha   90.00
_cell.angle_beta   90.00
_cell.angle_gamma   90.00
#
_symmetry.space_group_name_H-M   'P 1'
#
loop_
_entity.id
_entity.type
_entity.pdbx_description
1 polymer ?
#
loop_
_entity_poly.entity_id
_entity_poly.type
_entity_poly.pdbx_seq_one_letter_code
_entity_poly.pdbx_strand_id
1 'polypeptide(L)'
;MLVVSEWQQIQIRYYIARFGKDRSYQSPHLYIDRSSLMLEAIGPAAIPYLASAYKCESRSDIRLSIILTLWGIGDLGASTTIIEALSDPDEDVREEAALIAGKLQICEARFDLRELANDNNERIRATAYYSLGEIGDEDDLLLLQQGMNDDDSRAAAEARKGYSRAKKRIVR
;
A
#
# COMPACT_ATOMS: atom_id res chain seq x y z
N MET A 1 -4.36 -1.53 31.04
CA MET A 1 -3.27 -1.92 30.12
C MET A 1 -3.97 -2.48 28.89
N LEU A 2 -4.22 -1.63 27.89
CA LEU A 2 -4.96 -2.04 26.69
C LEU A 2 -4.08 -2.99 25.88
N VAL A 3 -4.58 -4.19 25.61
CA VAL A 3 -3.91 -5.17 24.77
C VAL A 3 -3.99 -4.66 23.34
N VAL A 4 -2.85 -4.22 22.81
CA VAL A 4 -2.69 -3.79 21.42
C VAL A 4 -3.11 -4.94 20.52
N SER A 5 -4.11 -4.74 19.65
CA SER A 5 -4.63 -5.79 18.78
C SER A 5 -3.53 -6.34 17.87
N GLU A 6 -3.65 -7.60 17.41
CA GLU A 6 -2.66 -8.17 16.48
C GLU A 6 -2.49 -7.31 15.23
N TRP A 7 -3.57 -6.68 14.77
CA TRP A 7 -3.57 -5.72 13.68
C TRP A 7 -2.75 -4.47 13.99
N GLN A 8 -2.91 -3.88 15.17
CA GLN A 8 -2.10 -2.73 15.60
C GLN A 8 -0.61 -3.10 15.72
N GLN A 9 -0.28 -4.32 16.15
CA GLN A 9 1.12 -4.77 16.19
C GLN A 9 1.72 -4.90 14.78
N ILE A 10 0.94 -5.37 13.81
CA ILE A 10 1.36 -5.45 12.40
C ILE A 10 1.60 -4.03 11.85
N GLN A 11 0.73 -3.08 12.16
CA GLN A 11 0.90 -1.69 11.75
C GLN A 11 2.13 -1.05 12.39
N ILE A 12 2.32 -1.18 13.70
CA ILE A 12 3.49 -0.63 14.41
C ILE A 12 4.79 -1.17 13.80
N ARG A 13 4.86 -2.49 13.56
CA ARG A 13 6.03 -3.10 12.91
C ARG A 13 6.24 -2.56 11.50
N TYR A 14 5.17 -2.37 10.75
CA TYR A 14 5.23 -1.80 9.41
C TYR A 14 5.80 -0.37 9.41
N TYR A 15 5.26 0.52 10.25
CA TYR A 15 5.73 1.90 10.35
C TYR A 15 7.19 2.00 10.82
N ILE A 16 7.57 1.19 11.81
CA ILE A 16 8.96 1.14 12.28
C ILE A 16 9.89 0.67 11.16
N ALA A 17 9.50 -0.38 10.42
CA ALA A 17 10.31 -0.91 9.33
C ALA A 17 10.45 0.08 8.17
N ARG A 18 9.38 0.85 7.85
CA ARG A 18 9.34 1.74 6.69
C ARG A 18 9.89 3.14 6.97
N PHE A 19 9.52 3.74 8.11
CA PHE A 19 9.83 5.14 8.42
C PHE A 19 10.84 5.31 9.58
N GLY A 20 11.18 4.24 10.31
CA GLY A 20 12.03 4.32 11.50
C GLY A 20 13.48 4.77 11.29
N LYS A 21 13.93 4.96 10.03
CA LYS A 21 15.28 5.46 9.69
C LYS A 21 15.29 6.86 9.09
N ASP A 22 14.14 7.40 8.70
CA ASP A 22 14.08 8.71 8.05
C ASP A 22 14.00 9.82 9.11
N ARG A 23 15.01 10.69 9.15
CA ARG A 23 15.09 11.80 10.11
C ARG A 23 14.22 13.01 9.70
N SER A 24 13.74 13.05 8.45
CA SER A 24 12.84 14.11 7.97
C SER A 24 11.41 13.94 8.49
N TYR A 25 10.99 12.69 8.70
CA TYR A 25 9.72 12.31 9.33
C TYR A 25 9.86 12.34 10.86
N GLN A 26 9.80 13.55 11.43
CA GLN A 26 9.83 13.70 12.89
C GLN A 26 8.61 13.05 13.55
N SER A 27 8.87 11.94 14.24
CA SER A 27 7.95 11.21 15.14
C SER A 27 6.87 10.34 14.47
N PRO A 28 7.24 9.16 13.94
CA PRO A 28 6.29 8.13 13.50
C PRO A 28 5.25 7.77 14.58
N HIS A 29 5.64 7.84 15.85
CA HIS A 29 4.76 7.61 17.00
C HIS A 29 3.62 8.63 17.12
N LEU A 30 3.79 9.86 16.61
CA LEU A 30 2.77 10.91 16.69
C LEU A 30 1.62 10.66 15.70
N TYR A 31 1.94 10.07 14.55
CA TYR A 31 0.95 9.61 13.57
C TYR A 31 0.23 8.36 14.08
N ILE A 32 0.99 7.38 14.61
CA ILE A 32 0.44 6.14 15.17
C ILE A 32 -0.53 6.43 16.31
N ASP A 33 -0.15 7.24 17.32
CA ASP A 33 -1.03 7.49 18.48
C ASP A 33 -2.32 8.21 18.08
N ARG A 34 -2.26 9.22 17.20
CA ARG A 34 -3.46 9.99 16.81
C ARG A 34 -4.36 9.23 15.85
N SER A 35 -3.79 8.49 14.91
CA SER A 35 -4.57 7.64 14.00
C SER A 35 -5.13 6.42 14.75
N SER A 36 -4.35 5.73 15.60
CA SER A 36 -4.84 4.58 16.37
C SER A 36 -5.97 4.94 17.34
N LEU A 37 -5.91 6.12 17.97
CA LEU A 37 -6.97 6.63 18.85
C LEU A 37 -8.23 7.04 18.08
N MET A 38 -8.11 7.54 16.83
CA MET A 38 -9.27 7.81 15.97
C MET A 38 -9.88 6.53 15.36
N LEU A 39 -9.04 5.52 15.08
CA LEU A 39 -9.43 4.25 14.46
C LEU A 39 -10.28 3.37 15.39
N GLU A 40 -9.93 3.28 16.67
CA GLU A 40 -10.72 2.54 17.66
C GLU A 40 -12.10 3.17 17.94
N ALA A 41 -12.22 4.49 17.79
CA ALA A 41 -13.43 5.20 18.18
C ALA A 41 -14.52 5.24 17.08
N ILE A 42 -14.16 5.12 15.80
CA ILE A 42 -15.10 5.33 14.67
C ILE A 42 -15.26 4.09 13.78
N GLY A 43 -14.19 3.28 13.60
CA GLY A 43 -14.24 2.06 12.78
C GLY A 43 -14.62 2.33 11.31
N PRO A 44 -15.23 1.34 10.60
CA PRO A 44 -15.62 1.46 9.19
C PRO A 44 -16.54 2.65 8.88
N ALA A 45 -17.26 3.17 9.87
CA ALA A 45 -18.10 4.37 9.69
C ALA A 45 -17.31 5.63 9.33
N ALA A 46 -15.99 5.66 9.57
CA ALA A 46 -15.11 6.77 9.19
C ALA A 46 -14.79 6.82 7.68
N ILE A 47 -14.89 5.68 6.98
CA ILE A 47 -14.46 5.52 5.59
C ILE A 47 -15.04 6.59 4.65
N PRO A 48 -16.36 6.87 4.61
CA PRO A 48 -16.89 7.89 3.69
C PRO A 48 -16.34 9.30 3.97
N TYR A 49 -16.09 9.63 5.24
CA TYR A 49 -15.52 10.92 5.63
C TYR A 49 -14.05 11.04 5.22
N LEU A 50 -13.27 9.99 5.43
CA LEU A 50 -11.87 9.90 5.02
C LEU A 50 -11.72 9.93 3.49
N ALA A 51 -12.60 9.22 2.77
CA ALA A 51 -12.66 9.27 1.32
C ALA A 51 -12.95 10.68 0.80
N SER A 52 -13.90 11.39 1.41
CA SER A 52 -14.18 12.79 1.06
C SER A 52 -13.02 13.71 1.42
N ALA A 53 -12.36 13.50 2.56
CA ALA A 53 -11.21 14.30 2.97
C ALA A 53 -10.04 14.12 2.02
N TYR A 54 -9.77 12.89 1.58
CA TYR A 54 -8.71 12.56 0.63
C TYR A 54 -8.81 13.40 -0.66
N LYS A 55 -10.03 13.46 -1.23
CA LYS A 55 -10.31 14.17 -2.49
C LYS A 55 -10.13 15.68 -2.42
N CYS A 56 -10.39 16.26 -1.26
CA CYS A 56 -10.32 17.71 -1.06
C CYS A 56 -8.97 18.17 -0.50
N GLU A 57 -8.08 17.24 -0.15
CA GLU A 57 -6.83 17.56 0.53
C GLU A 57 -5.68 17.84 -0.46
N SER A 58 -5.13 19.04 -0.36
CA SER A 58 -4.03 19.51 -1.19
C SER A 58 -2.66 18.97 -0.77
N ARG A 59 -2.46 18.71 0.53
CA ARG A 59 -1.18 18.30 1.09
C ARG A 59 -0.99 16.78 1.01
N SER A 60 0.09 16.35 0.37
CA SER A 60 0.35 14.91 0.18
C SER A 60 0.62 14.17 1.48
N ASP A 61 1.24 14.79 2.49
CA ASP A 61 1.47 14.16 3.80
C ASP A 61 0.16 13.81 4.52
N ILE A 62 -0.87 14.64 4.38
CA ILE A 62 -2.20 14.36 4.93
C ILE A 62 -2.91 13.30 4.10
N ARG A 63 -2.84 13.35 2.77
CA ARG A 63 -3.39 12.29 1.90
C ARG A 63 -2.78 10.92 2.21
N LEU A 64 -1.46 10.86 2.37
CA LEU A 64 -0.74 9.65 2.82
C LEU A 64 -1.26 9.17 4.17
N SER A 65 -1.40 10.08 5.15
CA SER A 65 -1.95 9.74 6.47
C SER A 65 -3.37 9.18 6.37
N ILE A 66 -4.20 9.69 5.45
CA ILE A 66 -5.56 9.17 5.22
C ILE A 66 -5.50 7.75 4.68
N ILE A 67 -4.68 7.47 3.67
CA ILE A 67 -4.52 6.13 3.08
C ILE A 67 -4.02 5.12 4.09
N LEU A 68 -3.07 5.50 4.92
CA LEU A 68 -2.59 4.66 6.01
C LEU A 68 -3.64 4.43 7.10
N THR A 69 -4.47 5.44 7.39
CA THR A 69 -5.60 5.32 8.31
C THR A 69 -6.61 4.33 7.76
N LEU A 70 -6.97 4.44 6.47
CA LEU A 70 -7.86 3.49 5.80
C LEU A 70 -7.33 2.06 5.84
N TRP A 71 -6.03 1.85 5.63
CA TRP A 71 -5.41 0.54 5.83
C TRP A 71 -5.52 0.05 7.28
N GLY A 72 -5.42 0.95 8.27
CA GLY A 72 -5.60 0.64 9.68
C GLY A 72 -7.02 0.30 10.10
N ILE A 73 -8.03 0.81 9.39
CA ILE A 73 -9.41 0.35 9.57
C ILE A 73 -9.51 -1.13 9.15
N GLY A 74 -8.77 -1.54 8.11
CA GLY A 74 -8.71 -2.93 7.67
C GLY A 74 -10.00 -3.44 7.00
N ASP A 75 -10.90 -2.53 6.64
CA ASP A 75 -12.18 -2.84 5.99
C ASP A 75 -12.10 -2.59 4.48
N LEU A 76 -12.57 -3.56 3.69
CA LEU A 76 -12.54 -3.50 2.21
C LEU A 76 -13.43 -2.40 1.62
N GLY A 77 -14.30 -1.77 2.41
CA GLY A 77 -15.01 -0.55 2.02
C GLY A 77 -14.08 0.61 1.68
N ALA A 78 -12.81 0.57 2.12
CA ALA A 78 -11.79 1.55 1.76
C ALA A 78 -11.16 1.33 0.37
N SER A 79 -11.42 0.19 -0.29
CA SER A 79 -10.72 -0.21 -1.52
C SER A 79 -10.84 0.82 -2.62
N THR A 80 -11.99 1.48 -2.79
CA THR A 80 -12.17 2.53 -3.81
C THR A 80 -11.20 3.68 -3.63
N THR A 81 -11.00 4.17 -2.40
CA THR A 81 -10.08 5.28 -2.12
C THR A 81 -8.62 4.84 -2.23
N ILE A 82 -8.31 3.59 -1.86
CA ILE A 82 -6.96 3.03 -2.03
C ILE A 82 -6.61 2.90 -3.51
N ILE A 83 -7.55 2.44 -4.35
CA ILE A 83 -7.37 2.37 -5.81
C ILE A 83 -7.18 3.76 -6.41
N GLU A 84 -8.01 4.74 -6.00
CA GLU A 84 -7.87 6.14 -6.44
C GLU A 84 -6.48 6.70 -6.13
N ALA A 85 -5.90 6.33 -4.98
CA ALA A 85 -4.57 6.77 -4.57
C ALA A 85 -3.39 6.16 -5.37
N LEU A 86 -3.63 5.11 -6.17
CA LEU A 86 -2.62 4.57 -7.07
C LEU A 86 -2.23 5.55 -8.17
N SER A 87 -3.07 6.55 -8.45
CA SER A 87 -2.81 7.62 -9.41
C SER A 87 -2.52 8.97 -8.75
N ASP A 88 -2.19 9.01 -7.45
CA ASP A 88 -1.89 10.26 -6.76
C ASP A 88 -0.69 10.99 -7.38
N PRO A 89 -0.68 12.33 -7.48
CA PRO A 89 0.48 13.07 -7.98
C PRO A 89 1.74 12.87 -7.13
N ASP A 90 1.61 12.54 -5.85
CA ASP A 90 2.73 12.33 -4.94
C ASP A 90 3.21 10.86 -4.95
N GLU A 91 4.52 10.68 -5.11
CA GLU A 91 5.15 9.36 -5.24
C GLU A 91 5.03 8.51 -3.98
N ASP A 92 5.10 9.12 -2.79
CA ASP A 92 4.98 8.39 -1.52
C ASP A 92 3.54 7.87 -1.35
N VAL A 93 2.54 8.66 -1.76
CA VAL A 93 1.12 8.25 -1.73
C VAL A 93 0.89 7.08 -2.70
N ARG A 94 1.39 7.15 -3.94
CA ARG A 94 1.26 6.05 -4.91
C ARG A 94 1.94 4.77 -4.43
N GLU A 95 3.17 4.88 -3.95
CA GLU A 95 3.93 3.72 -3.44
C GLU A 95 3.18 3.06 -2.28
N GLU A 96 2.65 3.86 -1.35
CA GLU A 96 1.92 3.36 -0.19
C GLU A 96 0.60 2.69 -0.59
N ALA A 97 -0.18 3.34 -1.45
CA ALA A 97 -1.42 2.79 -1.99
C ALA A 97 -1.18 1.45 -2.70
N ALA A 98 -0.11 1.37 -3.50
CA ALA A 98 0.26 0.14 -4.21
C ALA A 98 0.58 -1.00 -3.24
N LEU A 99 1.36 -0.72 -2.20
CA LEU A 99 1.70 -1.74 -1.20
C LEU A 99 0.46 -2.21 -0.42
N ILE A 100 -0.40 -1.27 -0.02
CA ILE A 100 -1.64 -1.58 0.71
C ILE A 100 -2.56 -2.44 -0.15
N ALA A 101 -2.75 -2.09 -1.43
CA ALA A 101 -3.57 -2.86 -2.36
C ALA A 101 -3.09 -4.32 -2.49
N GLY A 102 -1.77 -4.53 -2.58
CA GLY A 102 -1.19 -5.87 -2.59
C GLY A 102 -1.41 -6.65 -1.29
N LYS A 103 -1.19 -6.01 -0.14
CA LYS A 103 -1.37 -6.63 1.18
C LYS A 103 -2.81 -7.00 1.50
N LEU A 104 -3.76 -6.14 1.09
CA LEU A 104 -5.19 -6.38 1.23
C LEU A 104 -5.76 -7.24 0.09
N GLN A 105 -4.93 -7.61 -0.89
CA GLN A 105 -5.30 -8.39 -2.06
C GLN A 105 -6.50 -7.81 -2.81
N ILE A 106 -6.49 -6.49 -3.05
CA ILE A 106 -7.54 -5.77 -3.78
C ILE A 106 -7.41 -6.11 -5.27
N CYS A 107 -8.16 -7.11 -5.73
CA CYS A 107 -8.09 -7.58 -7.13
C CYS A 107 -8.50 -6.49 -8.14
N GLU A 108 -9.33 -5.55 -7.75
CA GLU A 108 -9.78 -4.44 -8.59
C GLU A 108 -8.64 -3.45 -8.89
N ALA A 109 -7.59 -3.40 -8.05
CA ALA A 109 -6.43 -2.51 -8.21
C ALA A 109 -5.45 -2.97 -9.29
N ARG A 110 -5.66 -4.15 -9.89
CA ARG A 110 -4.67 -4.79 -10.75
C ARG A 110 -4.29 -3.97 -11.98
N PHE A 111 -5.25 -3.32 -12.62
CA PHE A 111 -4.97 -2.50 -13.80
C PHE A 111 -4.11 -1.30 -13.44
N ASP A 112 -4.43 -0.58 -12.37
CA ASP A 112 -3.62 0.53 -11.88
C ASP A 112 -2.22 0.07 -11.44
N LEU A 113 -2.11 -1.09 -10.79
CA LEU A 113 -0.82 -1.68 -10.42
C LEU A 113 0.03 -2.06 -11.64
N ARG A 114 -0.59 -2.49 -12.76
CA ARG A 114 0.12 -2.73 -14.02
C ARG A 114 0.67 -1.43 -14.61
N GLU A 115 -0.08 -0.34 -14.51
CA GLU A 115 0.40 0.98 -14.94
C GLU A 115 1.59 1.42 -14.07
N LEU A 116 1.52 1.23 -12.75
CA LEU A 116 2.62 1.53 -11.83
C LEU A 116 3.87 0.68 -12.04
N ALA A 117 3.76 -0.50 -12.67
CA ALA A 117 4.91 -1.27 -13.10
C ALA A 117 5.74 -0.59 -14.21
N ASN A 118 5.25 0.51 -14.77
CA ASN A 118 5.94 1.37 -15.73
C ASN A 118 6.25 2.77 -15.17
N ASP A 119 6.09 3.00 -13.86
CA ASP A 119 6.38 4.30 -13.23
C ASP A 119 7.87 4.67 -13.40
N ASN A 120 8.17 5.97 -13.52
CA ASN A 120 9.54 6.46 -13.65
C ASN A 120 10.35 6.18 -12.39
N ASN A 121 9.71 6.12 -11.22
CA ASN A 121 10.35 5.80 -9.95
C ASN A 121 10.46 4.28 -9.76
N GLU A 122 11.69 3.79 -9.66
CA GLU A 122 12.01 2.37 -9.50
C GLU A 122 11.44 1.75 -8.22
N ARG A 123 11.25 2.55 -7.15
CA ARG A 123 10.61 2.07 -5.91
C ARG A 123 9.14 1.76 -6.13
N ILE A 124 8.46 2.56 -6.94
CA ILE A 124 7.05 2.35 -7.28
C ILE A 124 6.92 1.11 -8.17
N ARG A 125 7.78 0.95 -9.20
CA ARG A 125 7.80 -0.27 -10.02
C ARG A 125 8.04 -1.53 -9.19
N ALA A 126 9.03 -1.51 -8.29
CA ALA A 126 9.31 -2.62 -7.38
C ALA A 126 8.10 -2.97 -6.50
N THR A 127 7.39 -1.95 -6.02
CA THR A 127 6.18 -2.12 -5.20
C THR A 127 5.02 -2.68 -6.01
N ALA A 128 4.83 -2.21 -7.25
CA ALA A 128 3.84 -2.75 -8.16
C ALA A 128 4.05 -4.25 -8.42
N TYR A 129 5.28 -4.65 -8.75
CA TYR A 129 5.63 -6.06 -8.94
C TYR A 129 5.42 -6.91 -7.68
N TYR A 130 5.78 -6.37 -6.51
CA TYR A 130 5.50 -7.03 -5.24
C TYR A 130 3.99 -7.25 -5.07
N SER A 131 3.18 -6.21 -5.25
CA SER A 131 1.74 -6.21 -5.01
C SER A 131 0.97 -7.08 -5.99
N LEU A 132 1.31 -7.05 -7.27
CA LEU A 132 0.75 -7.97 -8.28
C LEU A 132 1.07 -9.44 -7.92
N GLY A 133 2.26 -9.71 -7.38
CA GLY A 133 2.62 -11.04 -6.87
C GLY A 133 1.86 -11.46 -5.60
N GLU A 134 1.46 -10.50 -4.76
CA GLU A 134 0.62 -10.77 -3.58
C GLU A 134 -0.84 -11.04 -3.93
N ILE A 135 -1.37 -10.34 -4.94
CA ILE A 135 -2.70 -10.61 -5.50
C ILE A 135 -2.69 -11.98 -6.19
N GLY A 136 -1.70 -12.22 -7.05
CA GLY A 136 -1.40 -13.55 -7.59
C GLY A 136 -2.35 -14.00 -8.70
N ASP A 137 -2.70 -13.10 -9.62
CA ASP A 137 -3.52 -13.43 -10.79
C ASP A 137 -2.66 -13.92 -11.96
N GLU A 138 -3.20 -14.86 -12.73
CA GLU A 138 -2.48 -15.50 -13.84
C GLU A 138 -2.14 -14.53 -14.97
N ASP A 139 -3.00 -13.56 -15.25
CA ASP A 139 -2.77 -12.59 -16.33
C ASP A 139 -1.58 -11.65 -16.02
N ASP A 140 -1.14 -11.57 -14.76
CA ASP A 140 0.01 -10.74 -14.35
C ASP A 140 1.35 -11.46 -14.48
N LEU A 141 1.35 -12.78 -14.76
CA LEU A 141 2.58 -13.57 -14.84
C LEU A 141 3.50 -13.09 -15.96
N LEU A 142 2.96 -12.69 -17.10
CA LEU A 142 3.77 -12.19 -18.22
C LEU A 142 4.47 -10.88 -17.85
N LEU A 143 3.74 -9.94 -17.25
CA LEU A 143 4.29 -8.66 -16.79
C LEU A 143 5.37 -8.88 -15.73
N LEU A 144 5.12 -9.75 -14.74
CA LEU A 144 6.10 -10.10 -13.71
C LEU A 144 7.35 -10.79 -14.28
N GLN A 145 7.19 -11.59 -15.35
CA GLN A 145 8.33 -12.21 -16.04
C GLN A 145 9.15 -11.17 -16.81
N GLN A 146 8.50 -10.24 -17.51
CA GLN A 146 9.17 -9.13 -18.21
C GLN A 146 9.92 -8.24 -17.23
N GLY A 147 9.29 -7.89 -16.10
CA GLY A 147 9.87 -7.08 -15.03
C GLY A 147 11.12 -7.68 -14.40
N MET A 148 11.42 -8.98 -14.58
CA MET A 148 12.69 -9.57 -14.12
C MET A 148 13.92 -8.98 -14.84
N ASN A 149 13.70 -8.26 -15.95
CA ASN A 149 14.71 -7.53 -16.71
C ASN A 149 14.60 -6.01 -16.54
N ASP A 150 13.90 -5.53 -15.50
CA ASP A 150 13.89 -4.11 -15.13
C ASP A 150 15.33 -3.62 -14.95
N ASP A 151 15.58 -2.36 -15.33
CA ASP A 151 16.89 -1.74 -15.27
C ASP A 151 17.35 -1.52 -13.82
N ASP A 152 16.40 -1.33 -12.90
CA ASP A 152 16.66 -1.34 -11.48
C ASP A 152 16.70 -2.77 -10.92
N SER A 153 17.83 -3.08 -10.26
CA SER A 153 18.08 -4.40 -9.68
C SER A 153 17.07 -4.81 -8.60
N ARG A 154 16.50 -3.85 -7.87
CA ARG A 154 15.53 -4.13 -6.80
C ARG A 154 14.15 -4.39 -7.41
N ALA A 155 13.71 -3.60 -8.38
CA ALA A 155 12.49 -3.85 -9.15
C ALA A 155 12.54 -5.22 -9.82
N ALA A 156 13.65 -5.55 -10.49
CA ALA A 156 13.87 -6.86 -11.10
C ALA A 156 13.81 -8.02 -10.09
N ALA A 157 14.36 -7.83 -8.89
CA ALA A 157 14.28 -8.81 -7.82
C ALA A 157 12.85 -8.99 -7.29
N GLU A 158 12.08 -7.91 -7.13
CA GLU A 158 10.69 -8.00 -6.70
C GLU A 158 9.79 -8.61 -7.77
N ALA A 159 10.01 -8.35 -9.07
CA ALA A 159 9.33 -9.04 -10.17
C ALA A 159 9.54 -10.55 -10.11
N ARG A 160 10.78 -11.01 -9.90
CA ARG A 160 11.10 -12.43 -9.78
C ARG A 160 10.43 -13.09 -8.58
N LYS A 161 10.46 -12.43 -7.42
CA LYS A 161 9.78 -12.93 -6.22
C LYS A 161 8.26 -12.91 -6.41
N GLY A 162 7.72 -11.84 -6.96
CA GLY A 162 6.30 -11.66 -7.26
C GLY A 162 5.77 -12.77 -8.17
N TYR A 163 6.47 -13.06 -9.26
CA TYR A 163 6.16 -14.20 -10.15
C TYR A 163 6.08 -15.54 -9.40
N SER A 164 7.07 -15.78 -8.53
CA SER A 164 7.14 -17.01 -7.73
C SER A 164 5.99 -17.10 -6.72
N ARG A 165 5.54 -15.98 -6.15
CA ARG A 165 4.40 -15.91 -5.24
C ARG A 165 3.08 -16.12 -5.98
N ALA A 166 2.89 -15.44 -7.11
CA ALA A 166 1.71 -15.56 -7.95
C ALA A 166 1.50 -17.01 -8.39
N LYS A 167 2.53 -17.68 -8.92
CA LYS A 167 2.45 -19.10 -9.29
C LYS A 167 2.02 -20.02 -8.14
N LYS A 168 2.52 -19.78 -6.93
CA LYS A 168 2.12 -20.59 -5.76
C LYS A 168 0.68 -20.35 -5.35
N ARG A 169 0.12 -19.17 -5.61
CA ARG A 169 -1.27 -18.83 -5.31
C ARG A 169 -2.22 -19.41 -6.35
N ILE A 170 -1.90 -19.32 -7.64
CA ILE A 170 -2.72 -19.86 -8.74
C ILE A 170 -2.92 -21.37 -8.64
N VAL A 171 -1.91 -22.10 -8.16
CA VAL A 171 -1.92 -23.58 -8.09
C VAL A 171 -2.64 -24.10 -6.82
N ARG A 172 -2.99 -23.22 -5.87
CA ARG A 172 -3.68 -23.58 -4.62
C ARG A 172 -5.19 -23.44 -4.77
#